data_AF-A0A914QVU9-F1
#
_entry.id   AF-A0A914QVU9-F1
#
_cell.length_a   1.000
_cell.length_b   1.000
_cell.length_c   1.000
_cell.angle_alpha   90.00
_cell.angle_beta   90.00
_cell.angle_gamma   90.00
#
_symmetry.space_group_name_H-M   'P 1'
#
loop_
_entity.id
_entity.type
_entity.pdbx_description
1 polymer ?
#
loop_
_entity_poly.entity_id
_entity_poly.type
_entity_poly.pdbx_seq_one_letter_code
_entity_poly.pdbx_strand_id
1 'polypeptide(L)'
;MTYSVKVIVPAMMKAEIDDYAMTAIYAISLFNDLLADITIESREILRKAKEETIKDLHTYFCKKGLSDVELTLAVSRVLLLLPTLEQYVKRIRENYHLMDVFHMIDLPNFYKHISIN
;
A
#
# COMPACT_ATOMS: atom_id res chain seq x y z
N MET A 1 -10.94 15.19 -1.61
CA MET A 1 -9.87 14.54 -2.40
C MET A 1 -8.63 15.39 -2.64
N THR A 2 -8.73 16.71 -2.81
CA THR A 2 -7.58 17.58 -3.21
C THR A 2 -6.44 17.62 -2.19
N TYR A 3 -6.72 17.56 -0.89
CA TYR A 3 -5.69 17.54 0.17
C TYR A 3 -4.85 16.26 0.15
N SER A 4 -5.48 15.17 -0.25
CA SER A 4 -4.92 13.84 -0.19
C SER A 4 -3.87 13.56 -1.26
N VAL A 5 -4.21 13.91 -2.49
CA VAL A 5 -3.30 13.88 -3.63
C VAL A 5 -2.08 14.75 -3.31
N LYS A 6 -2.28 15.88 -2.63
CA LYS A 6 -1.20 16.79 -2.20
C LYS A 6 -0.26 16.23 -1.11
N VAL A 7 -0.58 15.13 -0.44
CA VAL A 7 0.31 14.51 0.56
C VAL A 7 0.98 13.26 -0.01
N ILE A 8 0.22 12.42 -0.70
CA ILE A 8 0.73 11.15 -1.23
C ILE A 8 1.61 11.37 -2.46
N VAL A 9 1.18 12.23 -3.40
CA VAL A 9 1.95 12.44 -4.63
C VAL A 9 3.35 12.99 -4.32
N PRO A 10 3.53 13.99 -3.42
CA PRO A 10 4.87 14.41 -3.04
C PRO A 10 5.68 13.34 -2.31
N ALA A 11 5.05 12.49 -1.49
CA ALA A 11 5.74 11.38 -0.84
C ALA A 11 6.24 10.34 -1.86
N MET A 12 5.41 9.99 -2.84
CA MET A 12 5.77 9.11 -3.95
C MET A 12 6.84 9.71 -4.86
N MET A 13 6.73 11.00 -5.18
CA MET A 13 7.75 11.72 -5.96
C MET A 13 9.09 11.77 -5.24
N LYS A 14 9.09 12.05 -3.93
CA LYS A 14 10.31 12.08 -3.10
C LYS A 14 10.95 10.70 -2.98
N ALA A 15 10.15 9.64 -3.04
CA ALA A 15 10.63 8.26 -3.02
C ALA A 15 11.04 7.76 -4.41
N GLU A 16 10.89 8.57 -5.47
CA GLU A 16 11.26 8.23 -6.85
C GLU A 16 10.60 6.92 -7.32
N ILE A 17 9.32 6.73 -6.95
CA ILE A 17 8.56 5.51 -7.27
C ILE A 17 8.30 5.44 -8.78
N ASP A 18 8.86 4.44 -9.42
CA ASP A 18 8.52 4.04 -10.79
C ASP A 18 7.39 3.02 -10.82
N ASP A 19 6.93 2.67 -12.03
CA ASP A 19 5.80 1.76 -12.23
C ASP A 19 6.05 0.37 -11.62
N TYR A 20 7.29 -0.10 -11.60
CA TYR A 20 7.65 -1.40 -11.03
C TYR A 20 7.56 -1.36 -9.50
N ALA A 21 8.14 -0.34 -8.89
CA ALA A 21 8.02 -0.10 -7.46
C ALA A 21 6.56 0.11 -7.03
N MET A 22 5.75 0.78 -7.86
CA MET A 22 4.32 0.93 -7.59
C MET A 22 3.57 -0.40 -7.63
N THR A 23 3.89 -1.26 -8.60
CA THR A 23 3.34 -2.61 -8.70
C THR A 23 3.71 -3.46 -7.48
N ALA A 24 4.96 -3.34 -7.00
CA ALA A 24 5.40 -4.02 -5.79
C ALA A 24 4.64 -3.52 -4.54
N ILE A 25 4.39 -2.20 -4.42
CA ILE A 25 3.55 -1.65 -3.35
C ILE A 25 2.16 -2.30 -3.37
N TYR A 26 1.51 -2.37 -4.54
CA TYR A 26 0.20 -3.00 -4.65
C TYR A 26 0.21 -4.47 -4.23
N ALA A 27 1.17 -5.24 -4.71
CA ALA A 27 1.30 -6.65 -4.36
C ALA A 27 1.54 -6.85 -2.85
N ILE A 28 2.44 -6.06 -2.24
CA ILE A 28 2.71 -6.14 -0.80
C ILE A 28 1.46 -5.77 0.02
N SER A 29 0.73 -4.74 -0.38
CA SER A 29 -0.53 -4.36 0.28
C SER A 29 -1.64 -5.38 0.09
N LEU A 30 -1.72 -6.03 -1.08
CA LEU A 30 -2.71 -7.06 -1.38
C LEU A 30 -2.47 -8.34 -0.59
N PHE A 31 -1.21 -8.76 -0.47
CA PHE A 31 -0.82 -9.98 0.25
C PHE A 31 -0.82 -9.78 1.77
N ASN A 32 -1.91 -9.27 2.32
CA ASN A 32 -2.05 -9.06 3.74
C ASN A 32 -2.33 -10.39 4.46
N ASP A 33 -1.30 -10.95 5.06
CA ASP A 33 -1.35 -12.16 5.87
C ASP A 33 -1.94 -11.94 7.27
N LEU A 34 -2.27 -10.70 7.64
CA LEU A 34 -2.91 -10.35 8.91
C LEU A 34 -4.43 -10.31 8.85
N LEU A 35 -5.05 -10.74 7.74
CA LEU A 35 -6.51 -10.82 7.63
C LEU A 35 -7.10 -11.74 8.71
N ALA A 36 -8.24 -11.32 9.26
CA ALA A 36 -9.08 -12.19 10.07
C ALA A 36 -9.66 -13.31 9.19
N ASP A 37 -9.94 -14.47 9.79
CA ASP A 37 -10.69 -15.57 9.17
C ASP A 37 -10.04 -16.27 7.96
N ILE A 38 -8.72 -16.17 7.79
CA ILE A 38 -7.97 -16.98 6.81
C ILE A 38 -7.31 -18.20 7.47
N THR A 39 -7.16 -19.29 6.72
CA THR A 39 -6.49 -20.50 7.21
C THR A 39 -4.99 -20.26 7.41
N ILE A 40 -4.35 -21.11 8.22
CA ILE A 40 -2.88 -21.08 8.42
C ILE A 40 -2.16 -21.27 7.07
N GLU A 41 -2.68 -22.16 6.23
CA GLU A 41 -2.13 -22.40 4.88
C GLU A 41 -2.21 -21.15 4.01
N SER A 42 -3.36 -20.48 3.96
CA SER A 42 -3.52 -19.23 3.21
C SER A 42 -2.59 -18.14 3.74
N ARG A 43 -2.44 -18.02 5.06
CA ARG A 43 -1.52 -17.06 5.69
C ARG A 43 -0.08 -17.29 5.23
N GLU A 44 0.36 -18.54 5.20
CA GLU A 44 1.70 -18.91 4.77
C GLU A 44 1.94 -18.63 3.27
N ILE A 45 0.94 -18.87 2.42
CA ILE A 45 0.99 -18.53 0.99
C ILE A 45 1.13 -17.02 0.81
N LEU A 46 0.33 -16.23 1.52
CA LEU A 46 0.38 -14.76 1.45
C LEU A 46 1.73 -14.21 1.94
N ARG A 47 2.26 -14.75 3.05
CA ARG A 47 3.58 -14.39 3.56
C ARG A 47 4.68 -14.66 2.53
N LYS A 48 4.68 -15.86 1.93
CA LYS A 48 5.63 -16.23 0.86
C LYS A 48 5.52 -15.32 -0.35
N ALA A 49 4.31 -15.03 -0.81
CA ALA A 49 4.09 -14.13 -1.95
C ALA A 49 4.62 -12.72 -1.68
N LYS A 50 4.43 -12.21 -0.46
CA LYS A 50 4.98 -10.92 -0.01
C LYS A 50 6.51 -10.93 0.01
N GLU A 51 7.12 -11.99 0.54
CA GLU A 51 8.58 -12.15 0.56
C GLU A 51 9.18 -12.21 -0.85
N GLU A 52 8.58 -12.99 -1.75
CA GLU A 52 9.00 -13.05 -3.16
C GLU A 52 8.87 -11.69 -3.85
N THR A 53 7.79 -10.94 -3.59
CA THR A 53 7.64 -9.58 -4.13
C THR A 53 8.76 -8.65 -3.67
N ILE A 54 9.18 -8.74 -2.41
CA ILE A 54 10.29 -7.93 -1.87
C ILE A 54 11.63 -8.35 -2.51
N LYS A 55 11.85 -9.65 -2.72
CA LYS A 55 13.04 -10.16 -3.44
C LYS A 55 13.07 -9.70 -4.89
N ASP A 56 11.92 -9.68 -5.57
CA ASP A 56 11.80 -9.19 -6.94
C ASP A 56 12.08 -7.70 -7.03
N LEU A 57 11.58 -6.92 -6.07
CA LEU A 57 11.86 -5.49 -5.96
C LEU A 57 13.37 -5.23 -5.74
N HIS A 58 14.00 -6.00 -4.85
CA HIS A 58 15.44 -5.93 -4.63
C HIS A 58 16.22 -6.29 -5.91
N THR A 59 15.84 -7.38 -6.58
CA THR A 59 16.46 -7.82 -7.84
C THR A 59 16.32 -6.77 -8.93
N TYR A 60 15.15 -6.13 -9.02
CA TYR A 60 14.90 -5.04 -9.97
C TYR A 60 15.86 -3.86 -9.75
N PHE A 61 16.00 -3.39 -8.52
CA PHE A 61 16.92 -2.30 -8.21
C PHE A 61 18.39 -2.70 -8.38
N CYS A 62 18.75 -3.94 -8.08
CA CYS A 62 20.10 -4.48 -8.33
C CYS A 62 20.45 -4.41 -9.83
N LYS A 63 19.50 -4.74 -10.72
CA LYS A 63 19.68 -4.63 -12.18
C LYS A 63 19.86 -3.19 -12.69
N LYS A 64 19.58 -2.17 -11.86
CA LYS A 64 19.87 -0.76 -12.19
C LYS A 64 21.33 -0.36 -11.90
N GLY A 65 22.16 -1.27 -11.40
CA GLY A 65 23.57 -1.01 -11.12
C GLY A 65 23.80 -0.17 -9.86
N LEU A 66 22.86 -0.18 -8.92
CA LEU A 66 23.00 0.49 -7.63
C LEU A 66 24.03 -0.22 -6.76
N SER A 67 24.78 0.54 -5.95
CA SER A 67 25.60 -0.02 -4.87
C SER A 67 24.73 -0.64 -3.77
N ASP A 68 25.31 -1.48 -2.91
CA ASP A 68 24.58 -2.15 -1.81
C ASP A 68 23.85 -1.17 -0.88
N VAL A 69 24.47 -0.01 -0.61
CA VAL A 69 23.87 1.04 0.22
C VAL A 69 22.69 1.69 -0.51
N GLU A 70 22.86 2.04 -1.78
CA GLU A 70 21.80 2.65 -2.60
C GLU A 70 20.63 1.70 -2.81
N LEU A 71 20.90 0.41 -3.01
CA LEU A 71 19.91 -0.65 -3.13
C LEU A 71 19.07 -0.76 -1.86
N THR A 72 19.74 -0.80 -0.70
CA THR A 72 19.07 -0.83 0.61
C THR A 72 18.18 0.40 0.80
N LEU A 73 18.69 1.59 0.46
CA LEU A 73 17.92 2.83 0.53
C LEU A 73 16.73 2.83 -0.43
N ALA A 74 16.90 2.34 -1.66
CA ALA A 74 15.84 2.28 -2.67
C ALA A 74 14.69 1.38 -2.22
N VAL A 75 14.99 0.14 -1.79
CA VAL A 75 13.97 -0.78 -1.25
C VAL A 75 13.31 -0.18 -0.01
N SER A 76 14.08 0.42 0.90
CA SER A 76 13.54 1.01 2.12
C SER A 76 12.58 2.17 1.85
N ARG A 77 12.87 3.03 0.86
CA ARG A 77 11.96 4.12 0.46
C ARG A 77 10.59 3.58 0.05
N VAL A 78 10.56 2.50 -0.72
CA VAL A 78 9.32 1.84 -1.14
C VAL A 78 8.55 1.30 0.07
N LEU A 79 9.23 0.56 0.95
CA LEU A 79 8.60 -0.04 2.13
C LEU A 79 8.08 1.01 3.12
N LEU A 80 8.79 2.13 3.29
CA LEU A 80 8.39 3.22 4.19
C LEU A 80 7.16 4.00 3.69
N LEU A 81 6.77 3.87 2.42
CA LEU A 81 5.53 4.45 1.92
C LEU A 81 4.29 3.68 2.39
N LEU A 82 4.39 2.36 2.59
CA LEU A 82 3.26 1.50 2.99
C LEU A 82 2.50 2.05 4.21
N PRO A 83 3.14 2.34 5.37
CA PRO A 83 2.42 2.86 6.53
C PRO A 83 1.80 4.25 6.26
N THR A 84 2.43 5.07 5.42
CA THR A 84 1.87 6.38 5.03
C THR A 84 0.58 6.21 4.23
N LEU A 85 0.56 5.24 3.30
CA LEU A 85 -0.60 4.89 2.51
C LEU A 85 -1.72 4.29 3.39
N GLU A 86 -1.39 3.40 4.32
CA GLU A 86 -2.35 2.80 5.24
C GLU A 86 -3.03 3.84 6.13
N GLN A 87 -2.26 4.73 6.77
CA GLN A 87 -2.82 5.81 7.58
C GLN A 87 -3.73 6.72 6.77
N TYR A 88 -3.35 6.97 5.51
CA TYR A 88 -4.14 7.79 4.62
C TYR A 88 -5.47 7.12 4.24
N VAL A 89 -5.45 5.85 3.84
CA VAL A 89 -6.66 5.06 3.53
C VAL A 89 -7.59 5.00 4.74
N LYS A 90 -7.04 4.84 5.95
CA LYS A 90 -7.82 4.89 7.20
C LYS A 90 -8.55 6.23 7.36
N ARG A 91 -7.84 7.36 7.18
CA ARG A 91 -8.46 8.69 7.25
C ARG A 91 -9.51 8.94 6.18
N ILE A 92 -9.30 8.45 4.96
CA ILE A 92 -10.33 8.51 3.91
C ILE A 92 -11.58 7.76 4.36
N ARG A 93 -11.40 6.54 4.87
CA ARG A 93 -12.51 5.68 5.31
C ARG A 93 -13.31 6.35 6.42
N GLU A 94 -12.62 6.90 7.42
CA GLU A 94 -13.24 7.67 8.52
C GLU A 94 -14.01 8.88 7.99
N ASN A 95 -13.42 9.66 7.08
CA ASN A 95 -14.08 10.81 6.48
C ASN A 95 -15.32 10.42 5.68
N TYR A 96 -15.25 9.37 4.85
CA TYR A 96 -16.42 8.89 4.10
C TYR A 96 -17.51 8.39 5.04
N HIS A 97 -17.16 7.69 6.11
CA HIS A 97 -18.13 7.25 7.11
C HIS A 97 -18.83 8.44 7.77
N LEU A 98 -18.10 9.49 8.15
CA LEU A 98 -18.72 10.71 8.69
C LEU A 98 -19.65 11.37 7.67
N MET A 99 -19.22 11.49 6.41
CA MET A 99 -20.04 12.10 5.37
C MET A 99 -21.33 11.31 5.09
N ASP A 100 -21.29 9.97 5.20
CA ASP A 100 -22.46 9.10 5.11
C ASP A 100 -23.43 9.29 6.29
N VAL A 101 -22.90 9.29 7.52
CA VAL A 101 -23.67 9.51 8.76
C VAL A 101 -24.39 10.86 8.74
N PHE A 102 -23.76 11.90 8.19
CA PHE A 102 -24.37 13.23 8.06
C PHE A 102 -25.13 13.44 6.75
N HIS A 103 -25.33 12.40 5.94
CA HIS A 103 -26.03 12.45 4.64
C HIS A 103 -25.51 13.55 3.71
N MET A 104 -24.20 13.82 3.76
CA MET A 104 -23.55 14.85 2.94
C MET A 104 -23.25 14.37 1.52
N ILE A 105 -23.21 13.04 1.30
CA ILE A 105 -22.96 12.40 0.02
C ILE A 105 -23.79 11.12 -0.12
N ASP A 106 -24.24 10.82 -1.33
CA ASP A 106 -24.72 9.49 -1.68
C ASP A 106 -23.52 8.61 -2.06
N LEU A 107 -23.09 7.76 -1.12
CA LEU A 107 -22.00 6.83 -1.41
C LEU A 107 -22.44 5.80 -2.48
N PRO A 108 -21.64 5.60 -3.55
CA PRO A 108 -21.84 4.49 -4.48
C PRO A 108 -21.87 3.15 -3.74
N ASN A 109 -22.72 2.21 -4.17
CA ASN A 109 -22.93 0.92 -3.49
C ASN A 109 -21.64 0.13 -3.20
N PHE A 110 -20.57 0.31 -3.99
CA PHE A 110 -19.27 -0.32 -3.75
C PHE A 110 -18.67 0.02 -2.37
N TYR A 111 -18.85 1.25 -1.88
CA TYR A 111 -18.31 1.69 -0.59
C TYR A 111 -19.17 1.23 0.60
N LYS A 112 -20.43 0.86 0.37
CA LYS A 112 -21.34 0.37 1.41
C LYS A 112 -20.98 -1.04 1.91
N HIS A 113 -20.21 -1.80 1.12
CA HIS A 113 -19.75 -3.15 1.47
C HIS A 113 -18.35 -3.22 2.08
N ILE A 114 -17.66 -2.08 2.20
CA ILE A 114 -16.42 -1.97 2.98
C ILE A 114 -16.83 -1.74 4.44
N SER A 115 -17.52 -2.74 4.99
CA SER A 115 -18.10 -2.69 6.33
C SER A 115 -17.02 -2.71 7.39
N ILE A 116 -17.23 -1.91 8.42
CA ILE A 116 -16.46 -1.89 9.67
C ILE A 116 -16.70 -3.22 10.38
N ASN A 117 -15.65 -4.05 10.43
CA ASN A 117 -15.44 -5.04 11.49
C ASN A 117 -14.18 -4.61 12.25
#